data_AF-A0A3B0ZHP1-F1
#
_entry.id   AF-A0A3B0ZHP1-F1
#
_cell.length_a   1.000
_cell.length_b   1.000
_cell.length_c   1.000
_cell.angle_alpha   90.00
_cell.angle_beta   90.00
_cell.angle_gamma   90.00
#
_symmetry.space_group_name_H-M   'P 1'
#
loop_
_entity.id
_entity.type
_entity.pdbx_description
1 polymer ?
#
loop_
_entity_poly.entity_id
_entity_poly.type
_entity_poly.pdbx_seq_one_letter_code
_entity_poly.pdbx_strand_id
1 'polypeptide(L)' 'MPRIMLTDQHWSKLRYIMLKDRTYNKPSHRNTLEGILFRMRTGCPWRDVPKEFGQWSAIYRRFNLW' A
#
# COMPACT_ATOMS: atom_id res chain seq x y z
N MET A 1 -14.92 5.90 -4.40
CA MET A 1 -13.45 5.73 -4.45
C MET A 1 -12.86 6.19 -3.12
N PRO A 2 -12.07 5.36 -2.43
CA PRO A 2 -11.43 5.74 -1.18
C PRO A 2 -10.39 6.85 -1.39
N ARG A 3 -10.24 7.75 -0.41
CA ARG A 3 -9.25 8.84 -0.47
C ARG A 3 -7.83 8.26 -0.47
N ILE A 4 -7.10 8.55 -1.54
CA ILE A 4 -5.69 8.20 -1.75
C ILE A 4 -4.82 9.20 -0.96
N MET A 5 -3.75 8.72 -0.32
CA MET A 5 -2.86 9.55 0.52
C MET A 5 -1.50 9.83 -0.14
N LEU A 6 -1.03 8.99 -1.08
CA LEU A 6 0.25 9.17 -1.76
C LEU A 6 0.08 10.03 -3.01
N THR A 7 0.63 11.24 -2.93
CA THR A 7 0.94 12.04 -4.11
C THR A 7 2.01 11.35 -4.95
N ASP A 8 2.07 11.67 -6.25
CA ASP A 8 3.09 11.09 -7.14
C ASP A 8 4.51 11.38 -6.68
N GLN A 9 4.72 12.56 -6.08
CA GLN A 9 6.02 12.94 -5.51
C GLN A 9 6.42 12.06 -4.33
N HIS A 10 5.50 11.81 -3.38
CA HIS A 10 5.77 10.91 -2.26
C HIS A 10 5.96 9.47 -2.73
N TRP A 11 5.13 9.03 -3.67
CA TRP A 11 5.27 7.70 -4.26
C TRP A 11 6.61 7.51 -4.96
N SER A 12 7.11 8.50 -5.70
CA SER A 12 8.41 8.43 -6.37
C SER A 12 9.55 8.21 -5.38
N LYS A 13 9.56 8.94 -4.26
CA LYS A 13 10.56 8.78 -3.19
C LYS A 13 10.47 7.40 -2.53
N LEU A 14 9.27 6.96 -2.17
CA LEU A 14 9.05 5.65 -1.55
C LEU A 14 9.44 4.52 -2.50
N ARG A 15 9.00 4.58 -3.76
CA ARG A 15 9.35 3.62 -4.79
C ARG A 15 10.86 3.48 -4.94
N TYR A 16 11.60 4.59 -4.93
CA TYR A 16 13.06 4.55 -5.00
C TYR A 16 13.69 3.78 -3.84
N ILE A 17 13.20 3.97 -2.61
CA ILE A 17 13.67 3.24 -1.42
C ILE A 17 13.32 1.75 -1.54
N MET A 18 12.09 1.42 -1.91
CA MET A 18 11.66 0.03 -2.10
C MET A 18 12.53 -0.71 -3.14
N LEU A 19 12.88 -0.05 -4.24
CA LEU A 19 13.74 -0.63 -5.27
C LEU A 19 15.17 -0.88 -4.78
N LYS A 20 15.70 -0.02 -3.90
CA LYS A 20 17.01 -0.24 -3.28
C LYS A 20 17.02 -1.46 -2.38
N ASP A 21 15.94 -1.69 -1.64
CA ASP A 21 15.79 -2.83 -0.73
C ASP A 21 15.34 -4.11 -1.45
N ARG A 22 15.68 -4.25 -2.73
CA ARG A 22 15.35 -5.41 -3.59
C ARG A 22 13.86 -5.74 -3.68
N THR A 23 12.97 -4.81 -3.32
CA THR A 23 11.54 -5.02 -3.51
C THR A 23 11.21 -4.91 -4.99
N TYR A 24 10.81 -6.03 -5.61
CA TYR A 24 10.51 -6.11 -7.03
C TYR A 24 9.51 -5.04 -7.48
N ASN A 25 9.79 -4.32 -8.57
CA ASN A 25 8.93 -3.24 -9.06
C ASN A 25 7.59 -3.77 -9.60
N LYS A 26 6.50 -3.68 -8.82
CA LYS A 26 5.14 -3.94 -9.31
C LYS A 26 4.29 -2.67 -9.27
N PRO A 27 3.52 -2.37 -10.33
CA PRO A 27 2.53 -1.30 -10.31
C PRO A 27 1.55 -1.40 -9.13
N SER A 28 1.22 -2.63 -8.71
CA SER A 28 0.32 -2.89 -7.58
C SER A 28 0.87 -2.50 -6.21
N HIS A 29 2.18 -2.19 -6.08
CA HIS A 29 2.76 -1.78 -4.81
C HIS A 29 2.20 -0.45 -4.31
N ARG A 30 1.88 0.48 -5.23
CA ARG A 30 1.26 1.74 -4.85
C ARG A 30 -0.09 1.50 -4.19
N ASN A 31 -0.96 0.73 -4.84
CA ASN A 31 -2.30 0.43 -4.32
C ASN A 31 -2.23 -0.39 -3.02
N THR A 32 -1.26 -1.29 -2.90
CA THR A 32 -1.01 -2.03 -1.65
C THR A 32 -0.66 -1.08 -0.51
N LEU A 33 0.28 -0.15 -0.75
CA LEU A 33 0.70 0.81 0.25
C LEU A 33 -0.43 1.79 0.62
N GLU A 34 -1.23 2.21 -0.37
CA GLU A 34 -2.46 2.97 -0.12
C GLU A 34 -3.44 2.21 0.78
N GLY A 35 -3.63 0.91 0.57
CA GLY A 35 -4.46 0.07 1.43
C GLY A 35 -3.94 0.00 2.87
N ILE A 36 -2.62 -0.09 3.05
CA ILE A 36 -1.97 -0.04 4.37
C ILE A 36 -2.23 1.33 5.03
N LEU A 37 -1.97 2.43 4.31
CA LEU A 37 -2.16 3.78 4.82
C LEU A 37 -3.63 4.07 5.17
N PHE A 38 -4.55 3.60 4.33
CA PHE A 38 -5.98 3.69 4.59
C PHE A 38 -6.33 3.01 5.92
N ARG A 39 -5.87 1.77 6.13
CA ARG A 39 -6.09 1.03 7.38
C ARG A 39 -5.47 1.75 8.58
N MET A 40 -4.26 2.28 8.45
CA MET A 40 -3.60 3.03 9.53
C MET A 40 -4.39 4.30 9.90
N ARG A 41 -4.98 4.96 8.91
CA ARG A 41 -5.82 6.15 9.12
C ARG A 41 -7.18 5.85 9.73
N THR A 42 -7.85 4.78 9.29
CA THR A 42 -9.22 4.46 9.74
C THR A 42 -9.27 3.54 10.96
N GLY A 43 -8.21 2.80 11.22
CA GLY A 43 -8.17 1.77 12.25
C GLY A 43 -9.06 0.55 11.95
N CYS A 44 -9.61 0.43 10.74
CA CYS A 44 -10.52 -0.66 10.42
C CYS A 44 -9.82 -2.04 10.45
N PRO A 45 -10.59 -3.13 10.67
CA PRO A 45 -10.08 -4.48 10.47
C PRO A 45 -9.53 -4.66 9.05
N TRP A 46 -8.50 -5.49 8.89
CA TRP A 46 -7.89 -5.74 7.57
C TRP A 46 -8.91 -6.21 6.51
N ARG A 47 -9.89 -7.02 6.92
CA ARG A 47 -10.94 -7.54 6.04
C ARG A 47 -11.86 -6.46 5.46
N ASP A 48 -11.92 -5.31 6.11
CA ASP A 48 -12.77 -4.18 5.73
C ASP A 48 -12.00 -3.12 4.92
N VAL A 49 -10.73 -3.39 4.59
CA VAL A 49 -9.98 -2.53 3.67
C VAL A 49 -10.65 -2.57 2.29
N PRO A 50 -10.92 -1.42 1.65
CA PRO A 50 -11.58 -1.35 0.35
C PRO A 50 -10.85 -2.19 -0.71
N LYS A 51 -11.61 -2.97 -1.49
CA LYS A 51 -11.07 -3.89 -2.51
C LYS A 51 -10.35 -3.16 -3.64
N GLU A 52 -10.60 -1.86 -3.81
CA GLU A 52 -9.92 -1.00 -4.78
C GLU A 52 -8.40 -0.94 -4.55
N PHE A 53 -7.94 -1.17 -3.31
CA PHE A 53 -6.51 -1.24 -2.98
C PHE A 53 -5.89 -2.62 -3.26
N GLY A 54 -6.72 -3.63 -3.52
CA GLY A 54 -6.33 -5.02 -3.71
C GLY A 54 -6.97 -5.95 -2.67
N GLN A 55 -6.61 -7.23 -2.72
CA GLN A 55 -7.11 -8.20 -1.74
C GLN A 55 -6.49 -7.93 -0.36
N TRP A 56 -7.32 -7.86 0.67
CA TRP A 56 -6.89 -7.61 2.05
C TRP A 56 -5.77 -8.55 2.53
N SER A 57 -5.81 -9.82 2.13
CA SER A 57 -4.81 -10.83 2.52
C SER A 57 -3.44 -10.53 1.92
N ALA A 58 -3.41 -10.06 0.67
CA ALA A 58 -2.18 -9.64 0.00
C ALA A 58 -1.61 -8.36 0.64
N ILE A 59 -2.48 -7.41 0.98
CA ILE A 59 -2.10 -6.16 1.66
C ILE A 59 -1.51 -6.48 3.04
N TYR A 60 -2.19 -7.30 3.83
CA TYR A 60 -1.71 -7.73 5.14
C TYR A 60 -0.37 -8.47 5.06
N ARG A 61 -0.22 -9.39 4.10
CA ARG A 61 1.04 -10.10 3.89
C ARG A 61 2.19 -9.14 3.57
N ARG A 62 1.93 -8.10 2.77
CA ARG A 62 2.92 -7.07 2.43
C ARG A 62 3.26 -6.18 3.60
N PHE A 63 2.27 -5.78 4.40
CA PHE A 63 2.49 -5.04 5.65
C PHE A 63 3.43 -5.79 6.62
N ASN A 64 3.33 -7.12 6.71
CA ASN A 64 4.23 -7.90 7.55
C ASN A 64 5.62 -8.13 6.94
N LEU A 65 5.78 -7.96 5.63
CA LEU A 65 7.02 -8.24 4.89
C LEU A 65 7.89 -7.00 4.66
N TRP A 66 7.28 -5.80 4.64
CA TRP A 66 7.93 -4.52 4.42
C TRP A 66 8.11 -3.79 5.74
#